data_AF-A0A3N5ZQ72-F1
#
_entry.id   AF-A0A3N5ZQ72-F1
#
_cell.length_a   1.000
_cell.length_b   1.000
_cell.length_c   1.000
_cell.angle_alpha   90.00
_cell.angle_beta   90.00
_cell.angle_gamma   90.00
#
_symmetry.space_group_name_H-M   'P 1'
#
loop_
_entity.id
_entity.type
_entity.pdbx_description
1 polymer ?
#
loop_
_entity_poly.entity_id
_entity_poly.type
_entity_poly.pdbx_seq_one_letter_code
_entity_poly.pdbx_strand_id
1 'polypeptide(L)'
;MPRVIAPEVKASLDWVIAGAMLAGAAYFWRRNRRAAVGLLVSGVTDMATIAMTDYPGGVVRKLDLGTHNKVAIQQSRLTATLPSALGIQGSPASFLFGARAVLAGLINGMTDYDNRRRRPRRERAA
;
A
#
# COMPACT_ATOMS: atom_id res chain seq x y z
N MET A 1 -3.06 -14.20 -13.17
CA MET A 1 -4.17 -13.31 -12.81
C MET A 1 -4.45 -12.39 -13.98
N PRO A 2 -5.72 -12.10 -14.33
CA PRO A 2 -6.04 -11.15 -15.40
C PRO A 2 -5.59 -9.74 -15.00
N ARG A 3 -4.98 -9.00 -15.92
CA ARG A 3 -4.49 -7.62 -15.70
C ARG A 3 -5.60 -6.61 -16.04
N VAL A 4 -6.51 -6.40 -15.10
CA VAL A 4 -7.75 -5.62 -15.29
C VAL A 4 -7.77 -4.30 -14.52
N ILE A 5 -6.88 -4.11 -13.56
CA ILE A 5 -6.82 -2.87 -12.76
C ILE A 5 -5.96 -1.86 -13.52
N ALA A 6 -6.56 -0.73 -13.89
CA ALA A 6 -5.83 0.39 -14.47
C ALA A 6 -4.87 1.01 -13.43
N PRO A 7 -3.69 1.51 -13.83
CA PRO A 7 -2.74 2.18 -12.94
C PRO A 7 -3.36 3.35 -12.14
N GLU A 8 -4.31 4.06 -12.74
CA GLU A 8 -5.05 5.15 -12.11
C GLU A 8 -5.96 4.64 -10.99
N VAL A 9 -6.59 3.48 -11.17
CA VAL A 9 -7.43 2.85 -10.13
C VAL A 9 -6.54 2.32 -9.00
N LYS A 10 -5.41 1.69 -9.33
CA LYS A 10 -4.42 1.26 -8.34
C LYS A 10 -3.99 2.43 -7.45
N ALA A 11 -3.67 3.57 -8.06
CA ALA A 11 -3.23 4.77 -7.34
C ALA A 11 -4.22 5.19 -6.25
N SER A 12 -5.51 5.21 -6.57
CA SER A 12 -6.58 5.52 -5.62
C SER A 12 -6.69 4.47 -4.51
N LEU A 13 -6.59 3.18 -4.87
CA LEU A 13 -6.65 2.08 -3.90
C LEU A 13 -5.48 2.13 -2.91
N ASP A 14 -4.27 2.49 -3.36
CA ASP A 14 -3.12 2.60 -2.46
C ASP A 14 -3.34 3.67 -1.40
N TRP A 15 -3.88 4.85 -1.77
CA TRP A 15 -4.23 5.91 -0.82
C TRP A 15 -5.33 5.48 0.16
N VAL A 16 -6.34 4.74 -0.30
CA VAL A 16 -7.39 4.19 0.57
C VAL A 16 -6.81 3.22 1.59
N ILE A 17 -5.92 2.32 1.16
CA ILE A 17 -5.25 1.36 2.05
C ILE A 17 -4.39 2.10 3.08
N ALA A 18 -3.58 3.08 2.64
CA ALA A 18 -2.76 3.89 3.53
C ALA A 18 -3.63 4.61 4.58
N GLY A 19 -4.71 5.25 4.13
CA GLY A 19 -5.68 5.91 5.00
C GLY A 19 -6.33 4.96 6.00
N ALA A 20 -6.73 3.76 5.57
CA ALA A 20 -7.32 2.74 6.45
C ALA A 20 -6.35 2.27 7.53
N MET A 21 -5.05 2.14 7.21
CA MET A 21 -4.03 1.80 8.20
C MET A 21 -3.83 2.93 9.22
N LEU A 22 -3.76 4.19 8.77
CA LEU A 22 -3.63 5.33 9.67
C LEU A 22 -4.87 5.52 10.55
N ALA A 23 -6.07 5.33 9.99
CA ALA A 23 -7.32 5.35 10.75
C ALA A 23 -7.36 4.22 11.78
N GLY A 24 -6.93 3.01 11.38
CA GLY A 24 -6.76 1.88 12.30
C GLY A 24 -5.77 2.19 13.42
N ALA A 25 -4.65 2.85 13.11
CA ALA A 25 -3.67 3.27 14.11
C ALA A 25 -4.27 4.23 15.13
N ALA A 26 -5.02 5.24 14.68
CA ALA A 26 -5.74 6.16 15.56
C ALA A 26 -6.78 5.42 16.42
N TYR A 27 -7.55 4.52 15.82
CA TYR A 27 -8.56 3.73 16.52
C TYR A 27 -7.96 2.82 17.60
N PHE A 28 -6.84 2.15 17.32
CA PHE A 28 -6.18 1.26 18.28
C PHE A 28 -5.25 1.98 19.26
N TRP A 29 -5.00 3.28 19.12
CA TRP A 29 -3.99 4.03 19.88
C TRP A 29 -4.09 3.87 21.40
N ARG A 30 -5.32 3.82 21.93
CA ARG A 30 -5.61 3.59 23.36
C ARG A 30 -6.07 2.17 23.70
N ARG A 31 -6.41 1.35 22.70
CA ARG A 31 -6.97 -0.01 22.87
C ARG A 31 -5.91 -1.09 22.82
N ASN A 32 -4.97 -0.96 21.89
CA ASN A 32 -3.86 -1.88 21.70
C ASN A 32 -2.68 -1.10 21.10
N ARG A 33 -1.76 -0.68 21.97
CA ARG A 33 -0.64 0.19 21.58
C ARG A 33 0.27 -0.48 20.55
N ARG A 34 0.49 -1.78 20.65
CA ARG A 34 1.34 -2.55 19.73
C ARG A 34 0.74 -2.57 18.33
N ALA A 35 -0.56 -2.87 18.23
CA ALA A 35 -1.28 -2.82 16.96
C ALA A 35 -1.27 -1.40 16.37
N ALA A 36 -1.52 -0.39 17.21
CA ALA A 36 -1.55 1.00 16.77
C ALA A 36 -0.23 1.46 16.14
N VAL A 37 0.90 1.12 16.76
CA VAL A 37 2.23 1.43 16.22
C VAL A 37 2.48 0.67 14.92
N GLY A 38 2.15 -0.63 14.85
CA GLY A 38 2.32 -1.41 13.62
C GLY A 38 1.49 -0.87 12.45
N LEU A 39 0.25 -0.47 12.71
CA LEU A 39 -0.64 0.15 11.72
C LEU A 39 -0.13 1.54 11.31
N LEU A 40 0.37 2.33 12.25
CA LEU A 40 0.91 3.66 11.97
C LEU A 40 2.14 3.56 11.05
N VAL A 41 3.08 2.70 11.40
CA VAL A 41 4.30 2.47 10.60
C VAL A 41 3.93 1.97 9.21
N SER A 42 3.00 1.03 9.11
CA SER A 42 2.54 0.51 7.82
C SER A 42 1.92 1.60 6.96
N GLY A 43 0.97 2.37 7.50
CA GLY A 43 0.29 3.44 6.78
C GLY A 43 1.20 4.59 6.38
N VAL A 44 2.15 5.00 7.24
CA VAL A 44 3.16 6.02 6.88
C VAL A 44 4.08 5.52 5.78
N THR A 45 4.49 4.24 5.82
CA THR A 45 5.35 3.65 4.79
C THR A 45 4.62 3.59 3.44
N ASP A 46 3.34 3.24 3.43
CA ASP A 46 2.52 3.31 2.21
C ASP A 46 2.47 4.73 1.67
N MET A 47 2.10 5.69 2.53
CA MET A 47 1.96 7.08 2.15
C MET A 47 3.25 7.65 1.57
N ALA A 48 4.40 7.35 2.19
CA ALA A 48 5.70 7.75 1.69
C ALA A 48 5.99 7.13 0.31
N THR A 49 5.72 5.83 0.14
CA THR A 49 5.91 5.13 -1.13
C THR A 49 5.03 5.74 -2.22
N ILE A 50 3.75 5.95 -1.93
CA ILE A 50 2.77 6.57 -2.83
C ILE A 50 3.24 7.98 -3.24
N ALA A 51 3.59 8.83 -2.26
CA ALA A 51 4.04 10.20 -2.50
C ALA A 51 5.32 10.27 -3.34
N MET A 52 6.18 9.26 -3.25
CA MET A 52 7.40 9.18 -4.04
C MET A 52 7.19 8.58 -5.43
N THR A 53 6.04 8.02 -5.78
CA THR A 53 5.88 7.29 -7.05
C THR A 53 5.37 8.17 -8.20
N ASP A 54 5.82 7.90 -9.43
CA ASP A 54 5.36 8.53 -10.67
C ASP A 54 4.02 7.95 -11.16
N TYR A 55 2.93 8.25 -10.42
CA TYR A 55 1.54 8.00 -10.81
C TYR A 55 0.57 9.07 -10.27
N PRO A 56 -0.73 9.09 -10.64
CA PRO A 56 -1.65 10.13 -10.21
C PRO A 56 -1.73 10.20 -8.68
N GLY A 57 -1.47 11.37 -8.10
CA GLY A 57 -1.39 11.54 -6.64
C GLY A 57 0.00 11.38 -6.04
N GLY A 58 1.03 11.08 -6.83
CA GLY A 58 2.43 11.18 -6.43
C GLY A 58 2.90 12.64 -6.33
N VAL A 59 3.65 12.96 -5.27
CA VAL A 59 4.12 14.31 -4.95
C VAL A 59 5.51 14.58 -5.53
N VAL A 60 6.48 13.70 -5.25
CA VAL A 60 7.90 13.88 -5.64
C VAL A 60 8.26 13.08 -6.90
N ARG A 61 7.46 12.05 -7.26
CA ARG A 61 7.55 11.28 -8.52
C ARG A 61 8.95 10.75 -8.87
N LYS A 62 9.67 10.18 -7.91
CA LYS A 62 11.02 9.59 -8.07
C LYS A 62 11.03 8.07 -8.29
N LEU A 63 10.01 7.35 -7.84
CA LEU A 63 9.90 5.90 -8.01
C LEU A 63 9.07 5.60 -9.26
N ASP A 64 9.57 4.74 -10.14
CA ASP A 64 8.73 4.20 -11.22
C ASP A 64 7.70 3.19 -10.66
N LEU A 65 6.65 2.93 -11.43
CA LEU A 65 5.59 1.98 -11.05
C LEU A 65 6.09 0.56 -10.77
N GLY A 66 7.13 0.11 -11.46
CA GLY A 66 7.74 -1.20 -11.21
C GLY A 66 8.46 -1.24 -9.87
N THR A 67 9.17 -0.18 -9.52
CA THR A 67 9.82 -0.03 -8.21
C THR A 67 8.79 0.04 -7.09
N HIS A 68 7.72 0.83 -7.24
CA HIS A 68 6.59 0.83 -6.32
C HIS A 68 6.02 -0.57 -6.10
N ASN A 69 5.76 -1.32 -7.17
CA ASN A 69 5.19 -2.66 -7.07
C ASN A 69 6.11 -3.62 -6.27
N LYS A 70 7.42 -3.57 -6.52
CA LYS A 70 8.39 -4.35 -5.73
C LYS A 70 8.32 -4.00 -4.25
N VAL A 71 8.27 -2.71 -3.90
CA VAL A 71 8.13 -2.25 -2.52
C VAL A 71 6.83 -2.77 -1.92
N ALA A 72 5.70 -2.61 -2.62
CA ALA A 72 4.39 -3.05 -2.16
C ALA A 72 4.36 -4.56 -1.87
N ILE A 73 4.94 -5.41 -2.75
CA ILE A 73 5.02 -6.86 -2.52
C ILE A 73 5.83 -7.19 -1.26
N GLN A 74 6.99 -6.55 -1.06
CA GLN A 74 7.80 -6.79 0.14
C GLN A 74 7.08 -6.32 1.40
N GLN A 75 6.44 -5.15 1.34
CA GLN A 75 5.69 -4.61 2.45
C GLN A 75 4.48 -5.47 2.80
N SER A 76 3.79 -6.09 1.83
CA SER A 76 2.71 -7.05 2.09
C SER A 76 3.21 -8.27 2.86
N ARG A 77 4.36 -8.83 2.47
CA ARG A 77 4.98 -9.96 3.17
C ARG A 77 5.33 -9.60 4.61
N LEU A 78 5.97 -8.45 4.81
CA LEU A 78 6.30 -7.96 6.15
C LEU A 78 5.03 -7.70 6.98
N THR A 79 4.03 -7.04 6.39
CA THR A 79 2.76 -6.75 7.07
C THR A 79 2.07 -8.03 7.53
N ALA A 80 2.12 -9.11 6.74
CA ALA A 80 1.52 -10.40 7.09
C ALA A 80 2.16 -11.05 8.32
N THR A 81 3.43 -10.77 8.62
CA THR A 81 4.12 -11.32 9.81
C THR A 81 4.00 -10.42 11.05
N LEU A 82 3.61 -9.15 10.88
CA LEU A 82 3.50 -8.18 11.98
C LEU A 82 2.57 -8.63 13.12
N PRO A 83 1.39 -9.22 12.88
CA PRO A 83 0.54 -9.65 13.99
C PRO A 83 1.21 -10.63 14.94
N SER A 84 1.94 -11.63 14.41
CA SER A 84 2.70 -12.58 15.21
C SER A 84 3.88 -11.89 15.92
N ALA A 85 4.65 -11.07 15.20
CA ALA A 85 5.81 -10.37 15.76
C ALA A 85 5.44 -9.39 16.88
N LEU A 86 4.27 -8.77 16.80
CA LEU A 86 3.76 -7.83 17.80
C LEU A 86 3.01 -8.54 18.95
N GLY A 87 2.82 -9.86 18.88
CA GLY A 87 2.06 -10.64 19.86
C GLY A 87 0.57 -10.27 19.88
N ILE A 88 0.01 -9.92 18.72
CA ILE A 88 -1.40 -9.54 18.55
C ILE A 88 -2.16 -10.48 17.61
N GLN A 89 -1.55 -11.61 17.23
CA GLN A 89 -2.17 -12.64 16.40
C GLN A 89 -3.49 -13.11 17.02
N GLY A 90 -4.55 -13.21 16.22
CA GLY A 90 -5.88 -13.59 16.70
C GLY A 90 -6.67 -12.47 17.38
N SER A 91 -6.07 -11.29 17.60
CA SER A 91 -6.81 -10.11 18.06
C SER A 91 -7.64 -9.49 16.92
N PRO A 92 -8.69 -8.71 17.22
CA PRO A 92 -9.44 -7.96 16.20
C PRO A 92 -8.55 -7.08 15.31
N ALA A 93 -7.45 -6.55 15.86
CA ALA A 93 -6.53 -5.71 15.10
C ALA A 93 -5.74 -6.48 14.04
N SER A 94 -5.48 -7.78 14.24
CA SER A 94 -4.74 -8.63 13.28
C SER A 94 -5.43 -8.74 11.93
N PHE A 95 -6.76 -8.57 11.88
CA PHE A 95 -7.54 -8.59 10.66
C PHE A 95 -7.07 -7.52 9.67
N LEU A 96 -6.80 -6.30 10.13
CA LEU A 96 -6.38 -5.19 9.26
C LEU A 96 -5.05 -5.48 8.55
N PHE A 97 -4.10 -6.12 9.23
CA PHE A 97 -2.81 -6.52 8.66
C PHE A 97 -2.98 -7.60 7.59
N GLY A 98 -3.80 -8.62 7.88
CA GLY A 98 -4.10 -9.69 6.93
C GLY A 98 -4.85 -9.18 5.70
N ALA A 99 -5.91 -8.39 5.91
CA ALA A 99 -6.70 -7.79 4.85
C ALA A 99 -5.82 -6.93 3.93
N ARG A 100 -4.97 -6.07 4.51
CA ARG A 100 -4.00 -5.28 3.77
C ARG A 100 -3.07 -6.16 2.93
N ALA A 101 -2.44 -7.18 3.51
CA ALA A 101 -1.48 -8.02 2.82
C ALA A 101 -2.11 -8.75 1.61
N VAL A 102 -3.32 -9.27 1.78
CA VAL A 102 -4.09 -9.93 0.71
C VAL A 102 -4.50 -8.93 -0.37
N LEU A 103 -5.11 -7.80 0.01
CA LEU A 103 -5.58 -6.78 -0.94
C LEU A 103 -4.43 -6.24 -1.78
N ALA A 104 -3.31 -5.89 -1.15
CA ALA A 104 -2.13 -5.43 -1.88
C ALA A 104 -1.58 -6.50 -2.83
N GLY A 105 -1.59 -7.78 -2.45
CA GLY A 105 -1.20 -8.87 -3.36
C GLY A 105 -2.11 -8.97 -4.59
N LEU A 106 -3.44 -8.92 -4.38
CA LEU A 106 -4.43 -8.97 -5.46
C LEU A 106 -4.35 -7.76 -6.38
N ILE A 107 -4.33 -6.55 -5.81
CA ILE A 107 -4.24 -5.30 -6.57
C ILE A 107 -2.97 -5.31 -7.42
N ASN A 108 -1.83 -5.63 -6.83
CA ASN A 108 -0.56 -5.66 -7.55
C ASN A 108 -0.54 -6.75 -8.64
N GLY A 109 -1.11 -7.93 -8.38
CA GLY A 109 -1.17 -9.03 -9.36
C GLY A 109 -2.14 -8.79 -10.50
N MET A 110 -3.18 -7.97 -10.29
CA MET A 110 -4.22 -7.64 -11.27
C MET A 110 -4.00 -6.30 -11.96
N THR A 111 -2.98 -5.52 -11.59
CA THR A 111 -2.70 -4.23 -12.24
C THR A 111 -2.04 -4.42 -13.61
N ASP A 112 -2.53 -3.69 -14.60
CA ASP A 112 -1.89 -3.57 -15.90
C ASP A 112 -0.81 -2.49 -15.91
N TYR A 113 0.44 -2.91 -15.78
CA TYR A 113 1.60 -2.01 -15.78
C TYR A 113 2.09 -1.64 -17.19
N ASP A 114 1.64 -2.32 -18.25
CA ASP A 114 2.14 -2.09 -19.60
C ASP A 114 1.50 -0.84 -20.24
N ASN A 115 0.29 -0.48 -19.81
CA ASN A 115 -0.44 0.69 -20.31
C ASN A 115 0.29 2.02 -20.03
N ARG A 116 1.00 2.14 -18.89
CA ARG A 116 1.83 3.33 -18.57
C ARG A 116 3.22 3.34 -19.21
N ARG A 117 3.78 2.18 -19.57
CA ARG A 117 5.08 2.10 -20.25
C ARG A 117 5.02 2.68 -21.67
N ARG A 118 3.83 2.69 -22.28
CA ARG A 118 3.60 3.17 -23.66
C ARG A 118 3.42 4.68 -23.81
N ARG A 119 3.19 5.45 -22.72
CA ARG A 119 3.06 6.92 -22.80
C ARG A 119 4.43 7.61 -22.71
N PRO A 120 4.89 8.33 -23.76
CA PRO A 120 6.20 8.99 -23.78
C PRO A 120 6.29 10.09 -22.71
N ARG A 121 7.49 10.28 -22.15
CA ARG A 121 7.79 11.19 -21.03
C ARG A 121 7.36 12.65 -21.27
N ARG A 122 7.20 13.07 -22.54
CA ARG A 122 6.79 14.43 -22.93
C ARG A 122 5.32 14.77 -22.62
N GLU A 123 4.42 13.79 -22.58
CA GLU A 123 3.01 14.03 -22.21
C GLU A 123 2.77 14.05 -20.70
N ARG A 124 3.79 13.76 -19.88
CA ARG A 124 3.68 13.66 -18.41
C ARG A 124 3.87 15.00 -17.68
N ALA A 125 4.24 16.04 -18.42
CA ALA A 125 4.57 17.37 -17.92
C ALA A 125 3.58 18.48 -18.34
N ALA A 126 2.50 18.11 -19.04
CA ALA A 126 1.41 19.00 -19.41
C ALA A 126 0.23 18.83 -18.43
#